data_AF-A0A9P0JPH7-F1
#
_entry.id   AF-A0A9P0JPH7-F1
#
_cell.length_a   1.000
_cell.length_b   1.000
_cell.length_c   1.000
_cell.angle_alpha   90.00
_cell.angle_beta   90.00
_cell.angle_gamma   90.00
#
_symmetry.space_group_name_H-M   'P 1'
#
loop_
_entity.id
_entity.type
_entity.pdbx_description
1 polymer ?
#
loop_
_entity_poly.entity_id
_entity_poly.type
_entity_poly.pdbx_seq_one_letter_code
_entity_poly.pdbx_strand_id
1 'polypeptide(L)'
;MGKNHRHKKNLKADKAKVHLKQSKTKFLPKGQNVTNTAFKVKPIILPEQLKAKSSDIPLSRRKLDAKDLLTRLKHYNENIRHSACEELADVMKIHSNELISQHLAQIIVSISSLMQDKEQKVRKAAAKAVHVILEVPF
;
A
#
# COMPACT_ATOMS: atom_id res chain seq x y z
N MET A 1 17.96 -61.31 36.47
CA MET A 1 17.55 -59.95 36.92
C MET A 1 17.74 -58.96 35.76
N GLY A 2 16.72 -58.19 35.39
CA GLY A 2 16.90 -56.91 34.69
C GLY A 2 16.80 -56.83 33.15
N LYS A 3 15.61 -57.00 32.54
CA LYS A 3 15.34 -56.51 31.17
C LYS A 3 13.98 -55.79 30.96
N ASN A 4 13.06 -55.82 31.93
CA ASN A 4 11.70 -55.25 31.75
C ASN A 4 11.43 -53.94 32.50
N HIS A 5 12.41 -53.37 33.20
CA HIS A 5 12.19 -52.18 34.03
C HIS A 5 12.04 -50.90 33.19
N ARG A 6 12.73 -50.83 32.04
CA ARG A 6 12.65 -49.69 31.10
C ARG A 6 11.29 -49.63 30.40
N HIS A 7 10.79 -50.76 29.92
CA HIS A 7 9.46 -50.86 29.32
C HIS A 7 8.34 -50.48 30.31
N LYS A 8 8.40 -51.01 31.54
CA LYS A 8 7.45 -50.64 32.60
C LYS A 8 7.54 -49.15 32.99
N LYS A 9 8.72 -48.54 32.93
CA LYS A 9 8.90 -47.10 33.18
C LYS A 9 8.26 -46.23 32.09
N ASN A 10 8.43 -46.60 30.82
CA ASN A 10 7.84 -45.87 29.69
C ASN A 10 6.31 -45.93 29.73
N LEU A 11 5.71 -47.11 29.96
CA LEU A 11 4.27 -47.26 30.09
C LEU A 11 3.67 -46.41 31.23
N LYS A 12 4.42 -46.20 32.32
CA LYS A 12 4.02 -45.32 33.43
C LYS A 12 4.15 -43.85 33.07
N ALA A 13 5.18 -43.48 32.30
CA ALA A 13 5.39 -42.12 31.84
C ALA A 13 4.34 -41.68 30.81
N ASP A 14 3.93 -42.58 29.90
CA ASP A 14 2.93 -42.30 28.87
C ASP A 14 1.55 -41.95 29.44
N LYS A 15 1.24 -42.45 30.65
CA LYS A 15 -0.02 -42.17 31.38
C LYS A 15 0.18 -41.24 32.58
N ALA A 16 1.32 -40.56 32.67
CA ALA A 16 1.62 -39.68 33.78
C ALA A 16 0.69 -38.46 33.75
N LYS A 17 -0.08 -38.27 34.82
CA LYS A 17 -0.92 -37.09 35.00
C LYS A 17 -0.10 -35.99 35.65
N VAL A 18 -0.22 -34.77 35.13
CA VAL A 18 0.41 -33.60 35.74
C VAL A 18 -0.22 -33.36 37.12
N HIS A 19 0.60 -33.22 38.16
CA HIS A 19 0.12 -32.87 39.49
C HIS A 19 -0.67 -31.56 39.46
N LEU A 20 -1.80 -31.50 40.17
CA LEU A 20 -2.62 -30.30 40.31
C LEU A 20 -1.78 -29.18 40.95
N LYS A 21 -1.37 -28.20 40.13
CA LYS A 21 -0.69 -27.00 40.62
C LYS A 21 -1.75 -25.99 41.03
N GLN A 22 -1.84 -25.67 42.32
CA GLN A 22 -2.84 -24.77 42.93
C GLN A 22 -2.85 -23.33 42.37
N SER A 23 -1.87 -22.95 41.55
CA SER A 23 -1.64 -21.55 41.14
C SER A 23 -1.97 -21.22 39.68
N LYS A 24 -2.27 -22.21 38.82
CA LYS A 24 -2.44 -21.93 37.38
C LYS A 24 -3.93 -21.97 36.99
N THR A 25 -4.58 -20.83 37.14
CA THR A 25 -5.95 -20.48 36.68
C THR A 25 -7.12 -21.01 37.53
N LYS A 26 -8.22 -20.25 37.56
CA LYS A 26 -9.47 -20.51 38.32
C LYS A 26 -10.17 -21.82 37.90
N PHE A 27 -9.80 -22.40 36.75
CA PHE A 27 -10.40 -23.58 36.17
C PHE A 27 -9.39 -24.72 36.08
N LEU A 28 -9.86 -25.96 36.27
CA LEU A 28 -9.02 -27.15 36.11
C LEU A 28 -8.47 -27.23 34.67
N PRO A 29 -7.25 -27.77 34.48
CA PRO A 29 -6.70 -27.99 33.15
C PRO A 29 -7.63 -28.89 32.34
N LYS A 30 -7.83 -28.51 31.07
CA LYS A 30 -8.69 -29.27 30.13
C LYS A 30 -8.19 -30.72 30.01
N GLY A 31 -9.12 -31.65 29.82
CA GLY A 31 -8.80 -33.07 29.63
C GLY A 31 -7.85 -33.29 28.44
N GLN A 32 -7.05 -34.35 28.52
CA GLN A 32 -6.02 -34.67 27.51
C GLN A 32 -6.62 -35.03 26.13
N ASN A 33 -7.90 -35.38 26.08
CA ASN A 33 -8.62 -35.75 24.85
C ASN A 33 -9.33 -34.55 24.20
N VAL A 34 -9.04 -33.32 24.61
CA VAL A 34 -9.68 -32.12 24.06
C VAL A 34 -8.97 -31.68 22.79
N THR A 35 -9.66 -31.80 21.66
CA THR A 35 -9.22 -31.24 20.38
C THR A 35 -9.28 -29.71 20.44
N ASN A 36 -8.15 -29.04 20.21
CA ASN A 36 -8.12 -27.59 20.12
C ASN A 36 -8.51 -27.13 18.70
N THR A 37 -9.69 -26.52 18.56
CA THR A 37 -10.23 -26.01 17.30
C THR A 37 -9.93 -24.52 17.07
N ALA A 38 -9.08 -23.90 17.90
CA ALA A 38 -8.71 -22.49 17.72
C ALA A 38 -7.65 -22.35 16.62
N PHE A 39 -8.07 -21.98 15.42
CA PHE A 39 -7.19 -21.54 14.34
C PHE A 39 -7.51 -20.08 13.95
N LYS A 40 -6.49 -19.35 13.50
CA LYS A 40 -6.64 -17.99 12.97
C LYS A 40 -6.27 -18.01 11.50
N VAL A 41 -7.16 -17.50 10.64
CA VAL A 41 -6.89 -17.31 9.22
C VAL A 41 -6.69 -15.82 8.98
N LYS A 42 -5.61 -15.47 8.29
CA LYS A 42 -5.40 -14.11 7.77
C LYS A 42 -5.49 -14.16 6.24
N PRO A 43 -6.32 -13.32 5.61
CA PRO A 43 -6.42 -13.29 4.16
C PRO A 43 -5.13 -12.74 3.54
N ILE A 44 -4.85 -13.19 2.31
CA ILE A 44 -3.80 -12.59 1.48
C ILE A 44 -4.37 -11.30 0.90
N ILE A 45 -3.71 -10.18 1.19
CA ILE A 45 -4.04 -8.89 0.58
C ILE A 45 -3.18 -8.76 -0.67
N LEU A 46 -3.83 -8.84 -1.84
CA LEU A 46 -3.15 -8.57 -3.10
C LEU A 46 -3.19 -7.05 -3.36
N PRO A 47 -2.04 -6.41 -3.65
CA PRO A 47 -2.04 -5.03 -4.09
C PRO A 47 -2.78 -4.98 -5.44
N GLU A 48 -3.78 -4.11 -5.52
CA GLU A 48 -4.58 -3.98 -6.73
C GLU A 48 -3.73 -3.35 -7.84
N GLN A 49 -3.68 -3.99 -9.00
CA GLN A 49 -2.98 -3.49 -10.17
C GLN A 49 -4.00 -3.16 -11.26
N LEU A 50 -3.94 -1.93 -11.79
CA LEU A 50 -4.63 -1.52 -13.02
C LEU A 50 -6.17 -1.74 -13.01
N LYS A 51 -6.87 -1.17 -12.02
CA LYS A 51 -8.34 -1.11 -12.07
C LYS A 51 -8.82 -0.31 -13.29
N ALA A 52 -9.90 -0.77 -13.91
CA ALA A 52 -10.67 0.04 -14.85
C ALA A 52 -11.17 1.28 -14.10
N LYS A 53 -10.71 2.45 -14.52
CA LYS A 53 -11.14 3.72 -13.93
C LYS A 53 -12.54 4.04 -14.42
N SER A 54 -13.37 4.58 -13.54
CA SER A 54 -14.71 5.04 -13.88
C SER A 54 -14.62 6.16 -14.94
N SER A 55 -15.63 6.22 -15.81
CA SER A 55 -15.75 7.22 -16.88
C SER A 55 -15.72 8.67 -16.39
N ASP A 56 -16.06 8.86 -15.12
CA ASP A 56 -16.27 10.20 -14.54
C ASP A 56 -14.97 10.84 -14.04
N ILE A 57 -13.85 10.11 -14.03
CA ILE A 57 -12.57 10.64 -13.57
C ILE A 57 -11.83 11.26 -14.76
N PRO A 58 -11.28 12.49 -14.64
CA PRO A 58 -10.48 13.11 -15.70
C PRO A 58 -9.21 12.29 -15.94
N LEU A 59 -9.10 11.72 -17.15
CA LEU A 59 -8.05 10.79 -17.52
C LEU A 59 -7.06 11.43 -18.51
N SER A 60 -5.76 11.22 -18.27
CA SER A 60 -4.71 11.50 -19.27
C SER A 60 -4.87 10.61 -20.52
N ARG A 61 -4.20 10.97 -21.62
CA ARG A 61 -4.04 10.15 -22.84
C ARG A 61 -3.63 8.70 -22.53
N ARG A 62 -2.90 8.47 -21.45
CA ARG A 62 -2.45 7.14 -20.99
C ARG A 62 -3.35 6.53 -19.90
N LYS A 63 -4.57 7.04 -19.73
CA LYS A 63 -5.55 6.63 -18.71
C LYS A 63 -5.02 6.78 -17.28
N LEU A 64 -4.18 7.79 -17.04
CA LEU A 64 -3.66 8.13 -15.72
C LEU A 64 -4.59 9.13 -15.04
N ASP A 65 -4.75 8.94 -13.73
CA ASP A 65 -5.55 9.82 -12.87
C ASP A 65 -4.65 10.95 -12.34
N ALA A 66 -5.24 12.03 -11.86
CA ALA A 66 -4.52 13.16 -11.29
C ALA A 66 -3.56 12.73 -10.17
N LYS A 67 -4.00 11.84 -9.28
CA LYS A 67 -3.16 11.29 -8.19
C LYS A 67 -2.00 10.45 -8.73
N ASP A 68 -2.25 9.65 -9.76
CA ASP A 68 -1.20 8.85 -10.41
C ASP A 68 -0.17 9.75 -11.11
N LEU A 69 -0.61 10.84 -11.73
CA LEU A 69 0.29 11.83 -12.32
C LEU A 69 1.15 12.50 -11.24
N LEU A 70 0.55 12.96 -10.14
CA LEU A 70 1.26 13.57 -9.01
C LEU A 70 2.30 12.63 -8.38
N THR A 71 2.02 11.33 -8.29
CA THR A 71 3.02 10.36 -7.82
C THR A 71 4.17 10.19 -8.81
N ARG A 72 3.87 10.15 -10.12
CA ARG A 72 4.89 10.05 -11.18
C ARG A 72 5.78 11.29 -11.29
N LEU A 73 5.30 12.48 -10.92
CA LEU A 73 6.13 13.68 -10.84
C LEU A 73 7.30 13.54 -9.86
N LYS A 74 7.16 12.70 -8.83
CA LYS A 74 8.21 12.46 -7.81
C LYS A 74 9.09 11.25 -8.13
N HIS A 75 8.96 10.68 -9.32
CA HIS A 75 9.68 9.46 -9.69
C HIS A 75 11.17 9.73 -9.90
N TYR A 76 12.05 8.79 -9.57
CA TYR A 76 13.51 8.99 -9.70
C TYR A 76 13.97 9.16 -11.16
N ASN A 77 13.27 8.53 -12.10
CA ASN A 77 13.57 8.59 -13.53
C ASN A 77 13.12 9.93 -14.15
N GLU A 78 14.06 10.67 -14.73
CA GLU A 78 13.82 11.93 -15.44
C GLU A 78 12.74 11.83 -16.52
N ASN A 79 12.80 10.81 -17.39
CA ASN A 79 11.86 10.68 -18.51
C ASN A 79 10.43 10.49 -18.04
N ILE A 80 10.26 9.80 -16.90
CA ILE A 80 8.94 9.61 -16.29
C ILE A 80 8.42 10.92 -15.71
N ARG A 81 9.26 11.70 -15.02
CA ARG A 81 8.88 13.02 -14.50
C ARG A 81 8.52 13.99 -15.62
N HIS A 82 9.33 14.03 -16.68
CA HIS A 82 9.09 14.86 -17.85
C HIS A 82 7.75 14.50 -18.52
N SER A 83 7.55 13.23 -18.86
CA SER A 83 6.30 12.75 -19.47
C SER A 83 5.08 13.05 -18.58
N ALA A 84 5.20 12.84 -17.27
CA ALA A 84 4.12 13.13 -16.34
C ALA A 84 3.81 14.63 -16.24
N CYS A 85 4.84 15.49 -16.32
CA CYS A 85 4.67 16.94 -16.31
C CYS A 85 3.98 17.45 -17.59
N GLU A 86 4.35 16.92 -18.76
CA GLU A 86 3.66 17.26 -20.02
C GLU A 86 2.22 16.75 -20.03
N GLU A 87 2.00 15.51 -19.60
CA GLU A 87 0.65 14.96 -19.49
C GLU A 87 -0.22 15.75 -18.51
N LEU A 88 0.35 16.20 -17.38
CA LEU A 88 -0.39 17.05 -16.44
C LEU A 88 -0.80 18.39 -17.09
N ALA A 89 0.09 19.03 -17.84
CA ALA A 89 -0.23 20.25 -18.57
C ALA A 89 -1.34 20.01 -19.62
N ASP A 90 -1.32 18.88 -20.32
CA ASP A 90 -2.36 18.52 -21.29
C ASP A 90 -3.72 18.27 -20.61
N VAL A 91 -3.75 17.55 -19.48
CA VAL A 91 -5.00 17.27 -18.75
C VAL A 91 -5.58 18.55 -18.15
N MET A 92 -4.75 19.47 -17.64
CA MET A 92 -5.20 20.76 -17.12
C MET A 92 -5.91 21.62 -18.17
N LYS A 93 -5.62 21.45 -19.46
CA LYS A 93 -6.33 22.14 -20.55
C LYS A 93 -7.71 21.56 -20.83
N ILE A 94 -7.90 20.27 -20.60
CA ILE A 94 -9.13 19.54 -20.94
C ILE A 94 -10.10 19.54 -19.75
N HIS A 95 -9.59 19.33 -18.53
CA HIS A 95 -10.37 19.15 -17.31
C HIS A 95 -9.96 20.16 -16.22
N SER A 96 -9.90 21.44 -16.58
CA SER A 96 -9.45 22.52 -15.70
C SER A 96 -10.24 22.64 -14.41
N ASN A 97 -11.57 22.77 -14.49
CA ASN A 97 -12.41 23.10 -13.32
C ASN A 97 -12.38 22.02 -12.22
N GLU A 98 -12.41 20.75 -12.61
CA GLU A 98 -12.42 19.64 -11.66
C GLU A 98 -11.06 19.46 -10.97
N LEU A 99 -9.96 19.54 -11.74
CA LEU A 99 -8.61 19.43 -11.19
C LEU A 99 -8.24 20.61 -10.30
N ILE A 100 -8.67 21.82 -10.65
CA ILE A 100 -8.42 23.02 -9.86
C ILE A 100 -9.16 22.94 -8.53
N SER A 101 -10.44 22.56 -8.53
CA SER A 101 -11.23 22.50 -7.29
C SER A 101 -10.70 21.46 -6.28
N GLN A 102 -10.15 20.33 -6.75
CA GLN A 102 -9.73 19.23 -5.87
C GLN A 102 -8.22 19.16 -5.60
N HIS A 103 -7.38 19.54 -6.55
CA HIS A 103 -5.95 19.20 -6.55
C HIS A 103 -5.00 20.38 -6.77
N LEU A 104 -5.49 21.61 -6.91
CA LEU A 104 -4.66 22.79 -7.23
C LEU A 104 -3.45 22.96 -6.30
N ALA A 105 -3.67 22.93 -4.98
CA ALA A 105 -2.60 23.14 -4.01
C ALA A 105 -1.48 22.10 -4.15
N GLN A 106 -1.84 20.83 -4.37
CA GLN A 106 -0.88 19.74 -4.54
C GLN A 106 -0.13 19.85 -5.87
N ILE A 107 -0.82 20.27 -6.93
CA ILE A 107 -0.25 20.51 -8.25
C ILE A 107 0.78 21.64 -8.19
N ILE A 108 0.43 22.79 -7.60
CA ILE A 108 1.34 23.94 -7.47
C ILE A 108 2.61 23.53 -6.70
N VAL A 109 2.47 22.93 -5.52
CA VAL A 109 3.63 22.50 -4.72
C VAL A 109 4.52 21.53 -5.50
N SER A 110 3.91 20.58 -6.20
CA SER A 110 4.65 19.60 -7.00
C SER A 110 5.39 20.25 -8.17
N ILE A 111 4.74 21.16 -8.90
CA ILE A 111 5.36 21.86 -10.03
C ILE A 111 6.46 22.82 -9.55
N SER A 112 6.26 23.55 -8.45
CA SER A 112 7.29 24.40 -7.86
C SER A 112 8.56 23.61 -7.51
N SER A 113 8.39 22.38 -7.00
CA SER A 113 9.54 21.50 -6.74
C SER A 113 10.26 21.06 -8.02
N LEU A 114 9.53 20.82 -9.11
CA LEU A 114 10.09 20.43 -10.41
C LEU A 114 10.75 21.59 -11.15
N MET A 115 10.39 22.84 -10.86
CA MET A 115 11.13 23.99 -11.38
C MET A 115 12.57 24.05 -10.83
N GLN A 116 12.81 23.43 -9.67
CA GLN A 116 14.13 23.31 -9.04
C GLN A 116 14.79 21.96 -9.31
N ASP A 117 14.27 21.18 -10.28
CA ASP A 117 14.81 19.86 -10.60
C ASP A 117 16.26 19.94 -11.10
N LYS A 118 17.04 18.88 -10.87
CA LYS A 118 18.41 18.74 -11.37
C LYS A 118 18.46 18.81 -12.90
N GLU A 119 17.47 18.21 -13.56
CA GLU A 119 17.48 18.03 -15.01
C GLU A 119 16.80 19.18 -15.76
N GLN A 120 17.49 19.70 -16.78
CA GLN A 120 17.02 20.88 -17.52
C GLN A 120 15.71 20.62 -18.27
N LYS A 121 15.52 19.40 -18.82
CA LYS A 121 14.30 19.06 -19.56
C LYS A 121 13.07 19.13 -18.67
N VAL A 122 13.17 18.58 -17.46
CA VAL A 122 12.09 18.60 -16.47
C VAL A 122 11.77 20.03 -16.05
N ARG A 123 12.78 20.89 -15.80
CA ARG A 123 12.56 22.31 -15.48
C ARG A 123 11.81 23.06 -16.58
N LYS A 124 12.14 22.83 -17.85
CA LYS A 124 11.45 23.45 -19.00
C LYS A 124 10.00 23.00 -19.08
N ALA A 125 9.75 21.69 -18.91
CA ALA A 125 8.39 21.14 -18.89
C ALA A 125 7.56 21.72 -17.73
N ALA A 126 8.15 21.86 -16.54
CA ALA A 126 7.51 22.47 -15.37
C ALA A 126 7.14 23.94 -15.62
N ALA A 127 8.04 24.74 -16.17
CA ALA A 127 7.76 26.14 -16.51
C ALA A 127 6.60 26.26 -17.53
N LYS A 128 6.57 25.38 -18.53
CA LYS A 128 5.46 25.29 -19.49
C LYS A 128 4.13 24.92 -18.80
N ALA A 129 4.16 23.99 -17.85
CA ALA A 129 2.97 23.60 -17.10
C ALA A 129 2.43 24.76 -16.25
N VAL A 130 3.29 25.57 -15.62
CA VAL A 130 2.87 26.79 -14.90
C VAL A 130 2.18 27.77 -15.83
N HIS A 131 2.74 28.01 -17.02
CA HIS A 131 2.11 28.91 -18.00
C HIS A 131 0.70 28.47 -18.35
N VAL A 132 0.51 27.17 -18.60
CA VAL A 132 -0.81 26.61 -18.90
C VAL A 132 -1.78 26.80 -17.73
N ILE A 133 -1.33 26.63 -16.48
CA ILE A 133 -2.18 26.84 -15.30
C ILE A 133 -2.62 28.30 -15.18
N LEU A 134 -1.74 29.25 -15.51
CA LEU A 134 -2.04 30.68 -15.47
C LEU A 134 -2.96 31.14 -16.61
N GLU A 135 -2.96 30.44 -17.75
CA GLU A 135 -3.82 30.74 -18.89
C GLU A 135 -5.26 30.25 -18.70
N VAL A 136 -5.53 29.38 -17.72
CA VAL A 136 -6.88 28.88 -17.47
C VAL A 136 -7.73 30.00 -16.84
N PRO A 137 -8.84 30.41 -17.48
CA PRO A 137 -9.75 31.39 -16.89
C PRO A 137 -10.46 30.78 -15.68
N PHE A 138 -10.45 31.53 -14.57
CA PHE A 138 -11.15 31.21 -13.33
C PHE A 138 -12.63 31.61 -13.40
#